data_AF-A0A4R0RLM1-F1
#
_entry.id   AF-A0A4R0RLM1-F1
#
_cell.length_a   1.000
_cell.length_b   1.000
_cell.length_c   1.000
_cell.angle_alpha   90.00
_cell.angle_beta   90.00
_cell.angle_gamma   90.00
#
_symmetry.space_group_name_H-M   'P 1'
#
loop_
_entity.id
_entity.type
_entity.pdbx_description
1 polymer ?
#
loop_
_entity_poly.entity_id
_entity_poly.type
_entity_poly.pdbx_seq_one_letter_code
_entity_poly.pdbx_strand_id
1 'polypeptide(L)'
;MVGNATQHPLSPTSPTDAHFASIRPPAELQADAYGHIPIDGPVTLLRCIITAPYSGGLPTMWNANVSSSTRAPIDAERRASVDKQLRWLTCLDTLIPLAQDKLLAKLDQYQLLDRKLDPNDPRDASVLHAIHPFRTAHGLPPTLYSEADSTSHINARFIWPAIHLLRLLLVEMKRSDAPMAFESYTTSAKDLFVSSSEGQRKGHNAENIPDGILRYMLRNLAVLEWKTENALKTHDFNDLIQRLVAHAASHQSDSGIVPARVEWGRSTQSVSESRTKIIFQVWSQMRWRDCGADEQLQFACLSSLQATYFFYRPSEHQGAMFISQPLNIVDATVLKFAAFFALAIGLTKLDEQDIPSMNTAYMNEFDGLYRHIPSRPIGVDYV
;
A
#
# COMPACT_ATOMS: atom_id res chain seq x y z
N MET A 1 38.42 16.14 61.59
CA MET A 1 37.03 16.39 61.14
C MET A 1 36.78 15.46 59.99
N VAL A 2 36.05 14.37 60.25
CA VAL A 2 35.79 13.26 59.33
C VAL A 2 34.34 13.40 58.91
N GLY A 3 34.10 13.67 57.63
CA GLY A 3 32.77 13.73 57.03
C GLY A 3 32.53 12.47 56.22
N ASN A 4 31.63 11.62 56.69
CA ASN A 4 31.10 10.47 55.96
C ASN A 4 30.16 10.94 54.84
N ALA A 5 30.41 10.52 53.61
CA ALA A 5 29.46 10.63 52.51
C ALA A 5 29.14 9.21 51.99
N THR A 6 27.93 8.77 52.31
CA THR A 6 27.29 7.52 51.90
C THR A 6 27.00 7.57 50.40
N GLN A 7 27.51 6.59 49.64
CA GLN A 7 27.16 6.39 48.23
C GLN A 7 25.88 5.55 48.13
N HIS A 8 24.85 6.10 47.46
CA HIS A 8 23.71 5.34 46.95
C HIS A 8 23.96 5.00 45.47
N PRO A 9 23.66 3.77 45.01
CA PRO A 9 23.72 3.43 43.59
C PRO A 9 22.48 3.95 42.87
N LEU A 10 22.68 4.81 41.87
CA LEU A 10 21.64 5.19 40.91
C LEU A 10 21.54 4.11 39.84
N SER A 11 20.39 3.42 39.81
CA SER A 11 20.00 2.57 38.69
C SER A 11 19.63 3.45 37.49
N PRO A 12 20.03 3.09 36.25
CA PRO A 12 19.60 3.81 35.07
C PRO A 12 18.14 3.43 34.73
N THR A 13 17.22 4.37 34.91
CA THR A 13 15.88 4.29 34.35
C THR A 13 15.93 4.67 32.87
N SER A 14 15.69 3.70 32.00
CA SER A 14 15.52 3.90 30.56
C SER A 14 14.30 4.79 30.27
N PRO A 15 14.41 5.84 29.44
CA PRO A 15 13.28 6.67 29.03
C PRO A 15 12.79 6.25 27.64
N THR A 16 11.99 5.19 27.57
CA THR A 16 11.26 4.83 26.34
C THR A 16 9.96 4.14 26.71
N ASP A 17 8.97 4.92 27.15
CA ASP A 17 7.56 4.49 27.23
C ASP A 17 6.66 5.72 27.38
N ALA A 18 6.74 6.65 26.42
CA ALA A 18 5.77 7.72 26.30
C ALA A 18 5.59 8.14 24.84
N HIS A 19 4.32 8.20 24.41
CA HIS A 19 3.80 8.77 23.17
C HIS A 19 3.84 7.92 21.89
N PHE A 20 2.97 6.91 21.83
CA PHE A 20 2.08 6.71 20.68
C PHE A 20 0.78 6.05 21.19
N ALA A 21 -0.14 6.88 21.68
CA ALA A 21 -1.53 6.45 21.76
C ALA A 21 -2.06 6.40 20.32
N SER A 22 -1.84 5.25 19.65
CA SER A 22 -2.61 4.87 18.46
C SER A 22 -4.07 5.16 18.77
N ILE A 23 -4.73 5.97 17.95
CA ILE A 23 -6.17 6.16 17.99
C ILE A 23 -6.76 4.82 17.52
N ARG A 24 -6.77 3.84 18.42
CA ARG A 24 -7.54 2.63 18.21
C ARG A 24 -8.99 3.10 18.10
N PRO A 25 -9.73 2.72 17.05
CA PRO A 25 -11.16 2.96 17.04
C PRO A 25 -11.73 2.40 18.36
N PRO A 26 -12.64 3.12 19.04
CA PRO A 26 -13.24 2.68 20.30
C PRO A 26 -13.60 1.19 20.24
N ALA A 27 -13.27 0.42 21.29
CA ALA A 27 -13.51 -1.03 21.31
C ALA A 27 -14.98 -1.41 20.99
N GLU A 28 -15.92 -0.50 21.27
CA GLU A 28 -17.34 -0.61 20.96
C GLU A 28 -17.64 -0.59 19.44
N LEU A 29 -16.79 -0.02 18.59
CA LEU A 29 -16.96 0.00 17.13
C LEU A 29 -16.46 -1.28 16.44
N GLN A 30 -15.60 -2.08 17.09
CA GLN A 30 -15.07 -3.34 16.53
C GLN A 30 -16.08 -4.48 16.61
N ALA A 31 -16.94 -4.51 17.64
CA ALA A 31 -17.93 -5.57 17.84
C ALA A 31 -19.08 -5.51 16.82
N ASP A 32 -19.50 -4.31 16.42
CA ASP A 32 -20.64 -4.14 15.50
C ASP A 32 -20.23 -4.09 14.01
N ALA A 33 -18.93 -4.00 13.67
CA ALA A 33 -18.47 -3.81 12.28
C ALA A 33 -18.69 -5.03 11.36
N TYR A 34 -19.07 -6.18 11.93
CA TYR A 34 -19.23 -7.45 11.20
C TYR A 34 -20.68 -7.84 10.90
N GLY A 35 -21.66 -7.03 11.31
CA GLY A 35 -23.08 -7.24 10.99
C GLY A 35 -23.48 -6.64 9.64
N HIS A 36 -24.43 -7.27 8.95
CA HIS A 36 -25.19 -6.61 7.87
C HIS A 36 -25.86 -5.36 8.44
N ILE A 37 -25.27 -4.18 8.24
CA ILE A 37 -25.87 -2.91 8.68
C ILE A 37 -27.18 -2.73 7.88
N PRO A 38 -28.35 -2.62 8.55
CA PRO A 38 -29.58 -2.24 7.86
C PRO A 38 -29.36 -0.83 7.30
N ILE A 39 -29.29 -0.70 5.98
CA ILE A 39 -28.96 0.57 5.31
C ILE A 39 -30.22 1.43 5.09
N ASP A 40 -31.21 1.26 5.95
CA ASP A 40 -32.52 1.94 5.84
C ASP A 40 -32.58 3.21 6.72
N GLY A 41 -31.51 3.49 7.48
CA GLY A 41 -31.40 4.67 8.34
C GLY A 41 -30.12 5.48 8.13
N PRO A 42 -30.02 6.67 8.74
CA PRO A 42 -28.83 7.51 8.66
C PRO A 42 -27.60 6.81 9.23
N VAL A 43 -26.46 6.92 8.53
CA VAL A 43 -25.17 6.35 8.94
C VAL A 43 -24.08 7.41 8.93
N THR A 44 -23.08 7.33 9.80
CA THR A 44 -21.94 8.26 9.74
C THR A 44 -20.98 7.86 8.63
N LEU A 45 -20.29 8.84 8.05
CA LEU A 45 -19.26 8.58 7.04
C LEU A 45 -18.17 7.65 7.59
N LEU A 46 -17.72 7.87 8.85
CA LEU A 46 -16.76 7.00 9.50
C LEU A 46 -17.23 5.54 9.49
N ARG A 47 -18.50 5.29 9.85
CA ARG A 47 -19.07 3.96 9.86
C ARG A 47 -19.05 3.33 8.46
N CYS A 48 -19.36 4.09 7.41
CA CYS A 48 -19.29 3.60 6.03
C CYS A 48 -17.88 3.15 5.63
N ILE A 49 -16.86 3.95 5.95
CA ILE A 49 -15.50 3.73 5.43
C ILE A 49 -14.72 2.67 6.23
N ILE A 50 -15.13 2.35 7.46
CA ILE A 50 -14.57 1.26 8.27
C ILE A 50 -15.32 -0.07 8.12
N THR A 51 -16.45 -0.09 7.40
CA THR A 51 -17.23 -1.30 7.20
C THR A 51 -16.44 -2.31 6.35
N ALA A 52 -16.32 -3.55 6.84
CA ALA A 52 -15.67 -4.64 6.12
C ALA A 52 -16.59 -5.14 4.99
N PRO A 53 -16.18 -5.09 3.70
CA PRO A 53 -17.03 -5.43 2.56
C PRO A 53 -17.46 -6.89 2.47
N TYR A 54 -16.73 -7.80 3.12
CA TYR A 54 -16.85 -9.25 2.95
C TYR A 54 -17.36 -9.95 4.21
N SER A 55 -18.09 -9.26 5.08
CA SER A 55 -18.72 -9.90 6.25
C SER A 55 -19.70 -11.03 5.88
N GLY A 56 -20.25 -11.02 4.66
CA GLY A 56 -21.07 -12.09 4.10
C GLY A 56 -20.29 -13.23 3.42
N GLY A 57 -18.95 -13.22 3.49
CA GLY A 57 -18.06 -14.17 2.83
C GLY A 57 -17.39 -13.63 1.57
N LEU A 58 -16.32 -14.31 1.15
CA LEU A 58 -15.59 -14.00 -0.07
C LEU A 58 -16.31 -14.60 -1.30
N PRO A 59 -16.25 -13.93 -2.46
CA PRO A 59 -16.71 -14.52 -3.70
C PRO A 59 -15.85 -15.75 -4.04
N THR A 60 -16.47 -16.77 -4.62
CA THR A 60 -15.79 -18.04 -4.92
C THR A 60 -15.33 -18.08 -6.37
N MET A 61 -14.08 -18.52 -6.60
CA MET A 61 -13.61 -18.83 -7.95
C MET A 61 -14.41 -19.99 -8.55
N TRP A 62 -14.81 -19.89 -9.83
CA TRP A 62 -15.53 -20.96 -10.53
C TRP A 62 -14.74 -22.28 -10.54
N ASN A 63 -13.43 -22.20 -10.72
CA ASN A 63 -12.52 -23.33 -10.56
C ASN A 63 -11.08 -22.85 -10.30
N ALA A 64 -10.18 -23.79 -9.97
CA ALA A 64 -8.77 -23.54 -9.69
C ALA A 64 -7.95 -23.11 -10.94
N ASN A 65 -8.48 -23.27 -12.15
CA ASN A 65 -7.78 -22.95 -13.40
C ASN A 65 -8.01 -21.50 -13.85
N VAL A 66 -8.97 -20.78 -13.27
CA VAL A 66 -9.21 -19.37 -13.60
C VAL A 66 -8.01 -18.54 -13.15
N SER A 67 -7.26 -18.01 -14.14
CA SER A 67 -6.12 -17.11 -14.01
C SER A 67 -5.17 -17.45 -12.84
N SER A 68 -4.66 -18.68 -12.80
CA SER A 68 -3.77 -19.17 -11.73
C SER A 68 -2.28 -18.82 -11.92
N SER A 69 -1.91 -18.20 -13.04
CA SER A 69 -0.51 -17.97 -13.40
C SER A 69 -0.13 -16.49 -13.32
N THR A 70 1.02 -16.22 -12.70
CA THR A 70 1.71 -14.93 -12.83
C THR A 70 2.61 -14.98 -14.07
N ARG A 71 2.61 -13.91 -14.87
CA ARG A 71 3.48 -13.82 -16.05
C ARG A 71 4.95 -14.01 -15.67
N ALA A 72 5.71 -14.65 -16.56
CA ALA A 72 7.16 -14.70 -16.42
C ALA A 72 7.77 -13.31 -16.64
N PRO A 73 8.97 -13.05 -16.09
CA PRO A 73 9.64 -11.79 -16.33
C PRO A 73 9.92 -11.58 -17.83
N ILE A 74 9.56 -10.41 -18.35
CA ILE A 74 9.77 -10.06 -19.76
C ILE A 74 11.23 -9.68 -20.03
N ASP A 75 11.64 -9.71 -21.30
CA ASP A 75 13.03 -9.38 -21.67
C ASP A 75 13.46 -7.97 -21.26
N ALA A 76 12.53 -7.02 -21.21
CA ALA A 76 12.81 -5.67 -20.72
C ALA A 76 13.15 -5.67 -19.22
N GLU A 77 12.51 -6.52 -18.41
CA GLU A 77 12.78 -6.67 -16.97
C GLU A 77 14.13 -7.34 -16.74
N ARG A 78 14.43 -8.38 -17.52
CA ARG A 78 15.72 -9.10 -17.44
C ARG A 78 16.90 -8.24 -17.89
N ARG A 79 16.67 -7.32 -18.82
CA ARG A 79 17.69 -6.41 -19.36
C ARG A 79 17.69 -5.03 -18.69
N ALA A 80 16.94 -4.85 -17.60
CA ALA A 80 16.98 -3.63 -16.83
C ALA A 80 18.42 -3.38 -16.36
N SER A 81 18.92 -2.16 -16.57
CA SER A 81 20.24 -1.74 -16.12
C SER A 81 20.31 -1.77 -14.59
N VAL A 82 21.52 -1.95 -14.03
CA VAL A 82 21.73 -2.16 -12.57
C VAL A 82 21.22 -0.98 -11.72
N ASP A 83 21.16 0.23 -12.27
CA ASP A 83 20.56 1.43 -11.68
C ASP A 83 19.02 1.41 -11.66
N LYS A 84 18.39 0.57 -12.48
CA LYS A 84 16.93 0.42 -12.57
C LYS A 84 16.41 -0.81 -11.83
N GLN A 85 17.29 -1.69 -11.37
CA GLN A 85 16.93 -2.89 -10.63
C GLN A 85 16.59 -2.59 -9.16
N LEU A 86 15.63 -3.34 -8.63
CA LEU A 86 15.38 -3.39 -7.19
C LEU A 86 16.59 -4.04 -6.52
N ARG A 87 17.21 -3.35 -5.56
CA ARG A 87 18.38 -3.86 -4.86
C ARG A 87 18.11 -4.29 -3.45
N TRP A 88 17.20 -3.60 -2.77
CA TRP A 88 16.97 -3.73 -1.35
C TRP A 88 15.48 -3.82 -1.08
N LEU A 89 15.08 -4.78 -0.25
CA LEU A 89 13.70 -5.01 0.14
C LEU A 89 13.64 -5.13 1.65
N THR A 90 12.71 -4.45 2.27
CA THR A 90 12.44 -4.59 3.71
C THR A 90 10.95 -4.37 4.00
N CYS A 91 10.53 -4.65 5.23
CA CYS A 91 9.15 -4.44 5.65
C CYS A 91 8.99 -3.08 6.34
N LEU A 92 7.89 -2.39 6.03
CA LEU A 92 7.40 -1.25 6.81
C LEU A 92 6.03 -1.62 7.36
N ASP A 93 6.02 -2.24 8.53
CA ASP A 93 4.82 -2.78 9.16
C ASP A 93 3.83 -1.70 9.61
N THR A 94 4.34 -0.52 9.94
CA THR A 94 3.55 0.65 10.34
C THR A 94 2.97 1.45 9.18
N LEU A 95 3.29 1.14 7.92
CA LEU A 95 2.91 1.97 6.74
C LEU A 95 1.41 2.29 6.72
N ILE A 96 0.56 1.27 6.81
CA ILE A 96 -0.90 1.44 6.72
C ILE A 96 -1.50 2.01 8.00
N PRO A 97 -1.16 1.53 9.21
CA PRO A 97 -1.60 2.17 10.45
C PRO A 97 -1.30 3.68 10.49
N LEU A 98 -0.06 4.09 10.17
CA LEU A 98 0.32 5.51 10.14
C LEU A 98 -0.44 6.30 9.07
N ALA A 99 -0.59 5.74 7.88
CA ALA A 99 -1.38 6.36 6.83
C ALA A 99 -2.84 6.59 7.27
N GLN A 100 -3.43 5.60 7.96
CA GLN A 100 -4.80 5.68 8.47
C GLN A 100 -4.94 6.78 9.52
N ASP A 101 -4.04 6.81 10.50
CA ASP A 101 -4.07 7.81 11.59
C ASP A 101 -3.98 9.23 11.01
N LYS A 102 -3.07 9.45 10.05
CA LYS A 102 -2.92 10.75 9.37
C LYS A 102 -4.15 11.13 8.54
N LEU A 103 -4.76 10.17 7.82
CA LEU A 103 -5.98 10.46 7.07
C LEU A 103 -7.17 10.72 8.00
N LEU A 104 -7.32 9.97 9.09
CA LEU A 104 -8.38 10.19 10.08
C LEU A 104 -8.28 11.59 10.69
N ALA A 105 -7.08 12.01 11.09
CA ALA A 105 -6.85 13.36 11.58
C ALA A 105 -7.24 14.43 10.54
N LYS A 106 -6.96 14.19 9.26
CA LYS A 106 -7.41 15.07 8.17
C LYS A 106 -8.93 15.08 8.02
N LEU A 107 -9.59 13.92 8.02
CA LEU A 107 -11.05 13.84 7.92
C LEU A 107 -11.74 14.52 9.10
N ASP A 108 -11.20 14.39 10.31
CA ASP A 108 -11.69 15.05 11.52
C ASP A 108 -11.52 16.57 11.46
N GLN A 109 -10.36 17.05 10.98
CA GLN A 109 -10.10 18.48 10.77
C GLN A 109 -11.19 19.16 9.92
N TYR A 110 -11.77 18.44 8.95
CA TYR A 110 -12.85 18.93 8.07
C TYR A 110 -14.24 18.41 8.47
N GLN A 111 -14.39 17.90 9.69
CA GLN A 111 -15.66 17.43 10.28
C GLN A 111 -16.39 16.39 9.43
N LEU A 112 -15.65 15.58 8.69
CA LEU A 112 -16.23 14.59 7.78
C LEU A 112 -16.61 13.29 8.51
N LEU A 113 -15.92 12.93 9.59
CA LEU A 113 -16.12 11.64 10.27
C LEU A 113 -17.54 11.50 10.84
N ASP A 114 -18.04 12.56 11.47
CA ASP A 114 -19.36 12.59 12.13
C ASP A 114 -20.50 12.99 11.18
N ARG A 115 -20.20 13.30 9.92
CA ARG A 115 -21.22 13.61 8.91
C ARG A 115 -22.18 12.43 8.81
N LYS A 116 -23.44 12.67 9.16
CA LYS A 116 -24.54 11.72 8.94
C LYS A 116 -24.96 11.78 7.48
N LEU A 117 -25.09 10.60 6.88
CA LEU A 117 -25.59 10.39 5.53
C LEU A 117 -26.97 9.77 5.65
N ASP A 118 -28.02 10.54 5.34
CA ASP A 118 -29.39 10.04 5.31
C ASP A 118 -29.72 9.43 3.94
N PRO A 119 -30.06 8.14 3.83
CA PRO A 119 -30.46 7.54 2.55
C PRO A 119 -31.73 8.17 1.93
N ASN A 120 -32.51 8.93 2.70
CA ASN A 120 -33.69 9.64 2.20
C ASN A 120 -33.38 11.04 1.66
N ASP A 121 -32.21 11.63 1.95
CA ASP A 121 -31.74 12.85 1.28
C ASP A 121 -31.02 12.47 -0.02
N PRO A 122 -31.44 12.98 -1.19
CA PRO A 122 -30.84 12.57 -2.47
C PRO A 122 -29.34 12.81 -2.60
N ARG A 123 -28.78 13.82 -1.92
CA ARG A 123 -27.34 14.14 -1.99
C ARG A 123 -26.56 13.17 -1.11
N ASP A 124 -27.04 12.91 0.10
CA ASP A 124 -26.42 11.93 0.99
C ASP A 124 -26.56 10.51 0.48
N ALA A 125 -27.70 10.15 -0.13
CA ALA A 125 -27.88 8.90 -0.84
C ALA A 125 -26.83 8.72 -1.96
N SER A 126 -26.57 9.77 -2.75
CA SER A 126 -25.53 9.73 -3.79
C SER A 126 -24.14 9.48 -3.21
N VAL A 127 -23.80 10.14 -2.10
CA VAL A 127 -22.53 9.92 -1.38
C VAL A 127 -22.45 8.49 -0.84
N LEU A 128 -23.52 8.01 -0.22
CA LEU A 128 -23.62 6.66 0.33
C LEU A 128 -23.44 5.60 -0.77
N HIS A 129 -24.08 5.78 -1.92
CA HIS A 129 -23.95 4.89 -3.08
C HIS A 129 -22.54 4.88 -3.68
N ALA A 130 -21.76 5.95 -3.48
CA ALA A 130 -20.41 6.07 -4.01
C ALA A 130 -19.32 5.56 -3.06
N ILE A 131 -19.59 5.47 -1.76
CA ILE A 131 -18.58 5.16 -0.72
C ILE A 131 -18.88 3.85 0.01
N HIS A 132 -20.14 3.48 0.19
CA HIS A 132 -20.47 2.31 0.99
C HIS A 132 -20.15 1.02 0.21
N PRO A 133 -19.24 0.16 0.69
CA PRO A 133 -18.72 -0.97 -0.07
C PRO A 133 -19.79 -1.96 -0.55
N PHE A 134 -20.87 -2.13 0.22
CA PHE A 134 -21.99 -2.99 -0.19
C PHE A 134 -22.87 -2.37 -1.27
N ARG A 135 -22.94 -1.03 -1.34
CA ARG A 135 -23.75 -0.32 -2.35
C ARG A 135 -22.99 -0.25 -3.66
N THR A 136 -21.69 0.07 -3.62
CA THR A 136 -20.85 0.16 -4.82
C THR A 136 -20.63 -1.18 -5.51
N ALA A 137 -20.62 -2.27 -4.75
CA ALA A 137 -20.49 -3.63 -5.28
C ALA A 137 -21.83 -4.35 -5.47
N HIS A 138 -22.96 -3.63 -5.37
CA HIS A 138 -24.27 -4.21 -5.62
C HIS A 138 -24.36 -4.69 -7.08
N GLY A 139 -24.74 -5.96 -7.26
CA GLY A 139 -24.84 -6.57 -8.59
C GLY A 139 -23.58 -7.28 -9.08
N LEU A 140 -22.48 -7.28 -8.31
CA LEU A 140 -21.32 -8.14 -8.64
C LEU A 140 -21.66 -9.62 -8.41
N PRO A 141 -21.18 -10.53 -9.28
CA PRO A 141 -21.48 -11.94 -9.16
C PRO A 141 -20.77 -12.54 -7.93
N PRO A 142 -21.42 -13.45 -7.18
CA PRO A 142 -20.79 -14.17 -6.07
C PRO A 142 -19.75 -15.18 -6.55
N THR A 143 -19.86 -15.61 -7.81
CA THR A 143 -18.94 -16.56 -8.46
C THR A 143 -18.09 -15.83 -9.50
N LEU A 144 -16.78 -16.08 -9.48
CA LEU A 144 -15.82 -15.41 -10.34
C LEU A 144 -15.38 -16.34 -11.46
N TYR A 145 -15.63 -15.92 -12.70
CA TYR A 145 -15.31 -16.68 -13.91
C TYR A 145 -14.01 -16.22 -14.55
N SER A 146 -13.51 -15.04 -14.16
CA SER A 146 -12.35 -14.41 -14.76
C SER A 146 -11.58 -13.53 -13.78
N GLU A 147 -10.38 -13.14 -14.19
CA GLU A 147 -9.58 -12.10 -13.52
C GLU A 147 -10.27 -10.73 -13.55
N ALA A 148 -11.04 -10.44 -14.60
CA ALA A 148 -11.83 -9.21 -14.69
C ALA A 148 -12.91 -9.14 -13.59
N ASP A 149 -13.47 -10.28 -13.16
CA ASP A 149 -14.42 -10.32 -12.05
C ASP A 149 -13.70 -10.00 -10.72
N SER A 150 -12.51 -10.55 -10.51
CA SER A 150 -11.68 -10.25 -9.32
C SER A 150 -11.35 -8.76 -9.26
N THR A 151 -10.90 -8.19 -10.38
CA THR A 151 -10.65 -6.76 -10.54
C THR A 151 -11.89 -5.92 -10.26
N SER A 152 -13.06 -6.32 -10.76
CA SER A 152 -14.32 -5.61 -10.53
C SER A 152 -14.71 -5.61 -9.05
N HIS A 153 -14.53 -6.74 -8.35
CA HIS A 153 -14.76 -6.82 -6.91
C HIS A 153 -13.84 -5.91 -6.12
N ILE A 154 -12.53 -5.92 -6.39
CA ILE A 154 -11.56 -5.06 -5.71
C ILE A 154 -11.88 -3.58 -5.98
N ASN A 155 -12.12 -3.23 -7.24
CA ASN A 155 -12.39 -1.85 -7.64
C ASN A 155 -13.67 -1.29 -7.02
N ALA A 156 -14.77 -2.04 -7.11
CA ALA A 156 -16.06 -1.59 -6.61
C ALA A 156 -16.08 -1.50 -5.08
N ARG A 157 -15.41 -2.42 -4.37
CA ARG A 157 -15.48 -2.47 -2.90
C ARG A 157 -14.50 -1.56 -2.19
N PHE A 158 -13.35 -1.26 -2.81
CA PHE A 158 -12.28 -0.51 -2.16
C PHE A 158 -11.83 0.70 -2.96
N ILE A 159 -11.46 0.51 -4.22
CA ILE A 159 -10.75 1.52 -4.99
C ILE A 159 -11.64 2.72 -5.29
N TRP A 160 -12.79 2.51 -5.93
CA TRP A 160 -13.69 3.63 -6.26
C TRP A 160 -14.24 4.32 -5.01
N PRO A 161 -14.72 3.59 -3.98
CA PRO A 161 -15.05 4.20 -2.69
C PRO A 161 -13.95 5.08 -2.09
N ALA A 162 -12.70 4.59 -2.10
CA ALA A 162 -11.56 5.34 -1.57
C ALA A 162 -11.33 6.63 -2.37
N ILE A 163 -11.38 6.57 -3.69
CA ILE A 163 -11.30 7.76 -4.54
C ILE A 163 -12.44 8.74 -4.24
N HIS A 164 -13.67 8.26 -4.09
CA HIS A 164 -14.81 9.11 -3.76
C HIS A 164 -14.66 9.79 -2.40
N LEU A 165 -14.17 9.09 -1.38
CA LEU A 165 -13.84 9.68 -0.08
C LEU A 165 -12.81 10.82 -0.21
N LEU A 166 -11.70 10.57 -0.92
CA LEU A 166 -10.66 11.58 -1.09
C LEU A 166 -11.13 12.78 -1.93
N ARG A 167 -12.01 12.56 -2.91
CA ARG A 167 -12.66 13.63 -3.66
C ARG A 167 -13.53 14.52 -2.77
N LEU A 168 -14.28 13.93 -1.84
CA LEU A 168 -15.07 14.71 -0.88
C LEU A 168 -14.16 15.54 0.02
N LEU A 169 -13.10 14.94 0.56
CA LEU A 169 -12.12 15.65 1.38
C LEU A 169 -11.52 16.85 0.62
N LEU A 170 -11.08 16.65 -0.63
CA LEU A 170 -10.56 17.73 -1.49
C LEU A 170 -11.56 18.87 -1.71
N VAL A 171 -12.86 18.55 -1.84
CA VAL A 171 -13.91 19.57 -1.98
C VAL A 171 -14.07 20.39 -0.70
N GLU A 172 -14.09 19.76 0.48
CA GLU A 172 -14.22 20.48 1.75
C GLU A 172 -12.96 21.29 2.09
N MET A 173 -11.78 20.77 1.77
CA MET A 173 -10.51 21.51 1.87
C MET A 173 -10.57 22.82 1.07
N LYS A 174 -11.06 22.75 -0.17
CA LYS A 174 -11.19 23.91 -1.06
C LYS A 174 -12.23 24.93 -0.55
N ARG A 175 -13.31 24.48 0.10
CA ARG A 175 -14.33 25.38 0.66
C ARG A 175 -13.87 26.12 1.91
N SER A 176 -12.92 25.54 2.64
CA SER A 176 -12.46 26.06 3.94
C SER A 176 -11.30 27.07 3.81
N ASP A 177 -10.99 27.54 2.60
CA ASP A 177 -9.81 28.39 2.28
C ASP A 177 -8.49 27.88 2.88
N ALA A 178 -8.37 26.57 3.13
CA ALA A 178 -7.18 26.00 3.71
C ALA A 178 -6.03 26.09 2.69
N PRO A 179 -4.84 26.61 3.07
CA PRO A 179 -3.70 26.63 2.18
C PRO A 179 -3.34 25.20 1.81
N MET A 180 -3.64 24.82 0.57
CA MET A 180 -3.12 23.59 0.00
C MET A 180 -1.61 23.76 -0.11
N ALA A 181 -0.83 22.85 0.49
CA ALA A 181 0.63 22.84 0.40
C ALA A 181 1.18 22.66 -1.04
N PHE A 182 0.31 22.66 -2.05
CA PHE A 182 0.60 22.66 -3.47
C PHE A 182 0.05 23.94 -4.10
N GLU A 183 0.85 25.00 -4.04
CA GLU A 183 0.45 26.40 -4.24
C GLU A 183 0.21 26.84 -5.70
N SER A 184 0.10 25.97 -6.71
CA SER A 184 0.04 26.44 -8.11
C SER A 184 -0.93 25.74 -9.08
N TYR A 185 -1.91 24.97 -8.62
CA TYR A 185 -2.85 24.32 -9.54
C TYR A 185 -4.30 24.49 -9.10
N THR A 186 -5.03 25.33 -9.84
CA THR A 186 -6.49 25.47 -9.79
C THR A 186 -7.16 24.16 -10.23
N THR A 187 -7.20 23.17 -9.36
CA THR A 187 -7.55 21.79 -9.76
C THR A 187 -8.85 21.31 -9.16
N SER A 188 -9.48 20.41 -9.89
CA SER A 188 -10.80 19.87 -9.58
C SER A 188 -10.62 18.54 -8.87
N ALA A 189 -11.40 18.28 -7.81
CA ALA A 189 -11.48 16.92 -7.23
C ALA A 189 -11.79 15.85 -8.30
N LYS A 190 -12.40 16.24 -9.43
CA LYS A 190 -12.68 15.36 -10.57
C LYS A 190 -11.40 14.78 -11.21
N ASP A 191 -10.27 15.45 -11.06
CA ASP A 191 -8.99 15.05 -11.67
C ASP A 191 -8.34 13.87 -10.95
N LEU A 192 -8.82 13.51 -9.74
CA LEU A 192 -8.38 12.32 -9.01
C LEU A 192 -9.17 11.11 -9.50
N PHE A 193 -8.54 10.14 -10.14
CA PHE A 193 -9.21 8.92 -10.60
C PHE A 193 -8.24 7.73 -10.69
N VAL A 194 -8.79 6.53 -10.85
CA VAL A 194 -8.03 5.35 -11.25
C VAL A 194 -8.42 5.01 -12.68
N SER A 195 -7.42 4.93 -13.56
CA SER A 195 -7.61 4.49 -14.94
C SER A 195 -6.93 3.14 -15.16
N SER A 196 -7.47 2.35 -16.08
CA SER A 196 -6.69 1.26 -16.70
C SER A 196 -5.44 1.85 -17.35
N SER A 197 -4.29 1.19 -17.25
CA SER A 197 -3.11 1.64 -17.98
C SER A 197 -3.30 1.37 -19.48
N GLU A 198 -3.14 2.41 -20.28
CA GLU A 198 -2.86 2.23 -21.71
C GLU A 198 -1.46 1.63 -21.83
N GLY A 199 -1.26 0.73 -22.78
CA GLY A 199 0.08 0.25 -23.08
C GLY A 199 0.16 -0.41 -24.45
N GLN A 200 1.30 -0.24 -25.10
CA GLN A 200 1.57 -0.88 -26.37
C GLN A 200 1.93 -2.35 -26.12
N ARG A 201 0.96 -3.24 -26.34
CA ARG A 201 1.15 -4.70 -26.28
C ARG A 201 2.08 -5.28 -27.36
N LYS A 202 2.62 -4.47 -28.29
CA LYS A 202 3.33 -4.96 -29.49
C LYS A 202 4.75 -4.43 -29.59
N GLY A 203 5.71 -5.34 -29.74
CA GLY A 203 7.11 -5.06 -30.07
C GLY A 203 8.11 -5.59 -29.03
N HIS A 204 9.40 -5.52 -29.36
CA HIS A 204 10.51 -5.90 -28.47
C HIS A 204 10.68 -4.97 -27.24
N ASN A 205 9.88 -3.91 -27.16
CA ASN A 205 9.80 -2.93 -26.06
C ASN A 205 8.43 -2.96 -25.36
N ALA A 206 7.69 -4.08 -25.41
CA ALA A 206 6.42 -4.20 -24.69
C ALA A 206 6.64 -3.87 -23.21
N GLU A 207 6.08 -2.74 -22.77
CA GLU A 207 6.21 -2.27 -21.40
C GLU A 207 5.37 -3.14 -20.47
N ASN A 208 5.78 -3.22 -19.21
CA ASN A 208 4.98 -3.85 -18.19
C ASN A 208 3.80 -2.92 -17.81
N ILE A 209 2.59 -3.37 -18.07
CA ILE A 209 1.34 -2.62 -17.92
C ILE A 209 0.68 -3.07 -16.60
N PRO A 210 0.50 -2.19 -15.61
CA PRO A 210 -0.28 -2.47 -14.42
C PRO A 210 -1.77 -2.47 -14.78
N ASP A 211 -2.56 -3.17 -13.98
CA ASP A 211 -4.00 -3.24 -14.18
C ASP A 211 -4.69 -1.88 -13.94
N GLY A 212 -4.13 -1.06 -13.05
CA GLY A 212 -4.61 0.29 -12.77
C GLY A 212 -3.50 1.28 -12.48
N ILE A 213 -3.80 2.55 -12.69
CA ILE A 213 -2.94 3.68 -12.31
C ILE A 213 -3.80 4.70 -11.56
N LEU A 214 -3.35 5.06 -10.36
CA LEU A 214 -3.88 6.21 -9.63
C LEU A 214 -3.33 7.48 -10.27
N ARG A 215 -4.22 8.36 -10.70
CA ARG A 215 -3.88 9.63 -11.34
C ARG A 215 -4.50 10.79 -10.61
N TYR A 216 -3.75 11.88 -10.52
CA TYR A 216 -4.24 13.17 -10.06
C TYR A 216 -3.46 14.28 -10.75
N MET A 217 -4.16 15.31 -11.22
CA MET A 217 -3.56 16.42 -11.98
C MET A 217 -2.70 15.93 -13.17
N LEU A 218 -3.20 14.92 -13.90
CA LEU A 218 -2.53 14.25 -15.02
C LEU A 218 -1.26 13.44 -14.66
N ARG A 219 -0.79 13.49 -13.41
CA ARG A 219 0.37 12.73 -12.92
C ARG A 219 -0.01 11.31 -12.54
N ASN A 220 0.91 10.37 -12.76
CA ASN A 220 0.80 9.00 -12.25
C ASN A 220 1.37 8.97 -10.83
N LEU A 221 0.61 8.45 -9.88
CA LEU A 221 0.96 8.56 -8.45
C LEU A 221 1.12 7.20 -7.75
N ALA A 222 0.37 6.20 -8.21
CA ALA A 222 0.57 4.81 -7.80
C ALA A 222 0.23 3.86 -8.95
N VAL A 223 0.93 2.73 -9.02
CA VAL A 223 0.52 1.59 -9.84
C VAL A 223 -0.30 0.62 -9.01
N LEU A 224 -1.27 -0.02 -9.66
CA LEU A 224 -2.20 -0.94 -9.03
C LEU A 224 -2.21 -2.25 -9.83
N GLU A 225 -1.97 -3.37 -9.15
CA GLU A 225 -1.89 -4.70 -9.75
C GLU A 225 -2.89 -5.64 -9.04
N TRP A 226 -3.73 -6.30 -9.82
CA TRP A 226 -4.80 -7.15 -9.34
C TRP A 226 -4.50 -8.61 -9.66
N LYS A 227 -4.69 -9.47 -8.67
CA LYS A 227 -4.53 -10.91 -8.83
C LYS A 227 -5.80 -11.62 -8.44
N THR A 228 -6.04 -12.78 -9.05
CA THR A 228 -7.03 -13.72 -8.55
C THR A 228 -6.51 -14.37 -7.26
N GLU A 229 -7.42 -14.98 -6.50
CA GLU A 229 -7.06 -15.83 -5.36
C GLU A 229 -6.13 -17.00 -5.76
N ASN A 230 -6.27 -17.52 -6.98
CA ASN A 230 -5.45 -18.64 -7.45
C ASN A 230 -3.99 -18.22 -7.73
N ALA A 231 -3.77 -16.97 -8.13
CA ALA A 231 -2.45 -16.44 -8.48
C ALA A 231 -1.69 -15.82 -7.31
N LEU A 232 -2.41 -15.33 -6.28
CA LEU A 232 -1.84 -14.76 -5.07
C LEU A 232 -2.64 -15.21 -3.85
N LYS A 233 -2.16 -16.27 -3.21
CA LYS A 233 -2.70 -16.84 -1.99
C LYS A 233 -2.20 -16.07 -0.77
N THR A 234 -2.96 -16.11 0.32
CA THR A 234 -2.64 -15.41 1.58
C THR A 234 -1.23 -15.73 2.08
N HIS A 235 -0.75 -16.97 1.92
CA HIS A 235 0.55 -17.39 2.44
C HIS A 235 1.74 -17.11 1.50
N ASP A 236 1.50 -16.71 0.24
CA ASP A 236 2.57 -16.60 -0.76
C ASP A 236 3.65 -15.58 -0.38
N PHE A 237 3.25 -14.53 0.35
CA PHE A 237 4.16 -13.50 0.86
C PHE A 237 4.35 -13.54 2.38
N ASN A 238 3.55 -14.31 3.13
CA ASN A 238 3.65 -14.32 4.60
C ASN A 238 5.05 -14.76 5.08
N ASP A 239 5.61 -15.82 4.49
CA ASP A 239 6.97 -16.29 4.81
C ASP A 239 8.03 -15.21 4.47
N LEU A 240 7.89 -14.52 3.33
CA LEU A 240 8.78 -13.43 2.95
C LEU A 240 8.70 -12.28 3.96
N ILE A 241 7.49 -11.79 4.25
CA ILE A 241 7.28 -10.69 5.20
C ILE A 241 7.81 -11.04 6.59
N GLN A 242 7.51 -12.24 7.10
CA GLN A 242 8.00 -12.70 8.39
C GLN A 242 9.53 -12.73 8.44
N ARG A 243 10.19 -13.21 7.38
CA ARG A 243 11.65 -13.19 7.29
C ARG A 243 12.21 -11.78 7.19
N LEU A 244 11.58 -10.88 6.44
CA LEU A 244 12.01 -9.48 6.36
C LEU A 244 11.92 -8.79 7.72
N VAL A 245 10.82 -8.99 8.45
CA VAL A 245 10.64 -8.46 9.81
C VAL A 245 11.69 -9.04 10.76
N ALA A 246 11.87 -10.37 10.76
CA ALA A 246 12.85 -11.02 11.62
C ALA A 246 14.29 -10.60 11.29
N HIS A 247 14.60 -10.39 10.02
CA HIS A 247 15.91 -9.93 9.56
C HIS A 247 16.14 -8.47 10.00
N ALA A 248 15.19 -7.57 9.74
CA ALA A 248 15.27 -6.17 10.15
C ALA A 248 15.42 -6.02 11.67
N ALA A 249 14.72 -6.84 12.46
CA ALA A 249 14.82 -6.85 13.92
C ALA A 249 16.17 -7.41 14.42
N SER A 250 16.68 -8.48 13.81
CA SER A 250 17.94 -9.12 14.24
C SER A 250 19.19 -8.33 13.84
N HIS A 251 19.07 -7.47 12.82
CA HIS A 251 20.17 -6.64 12.31
C HIS A 251 19.90 -5.14 12.51
N GLN A 252 19.01 -4.80 13.45
CA GLN A 252 18.81 -3.41 13.82
C GLN A 252 20.08 -2.89 14.50
N SER A 253 20.60 -1.79 13.98
CA SER A 253 21.79 -1.12 14.50
C SER A 253 21.46 0.33 14.83
N ASP A 254 22.34 1.01 15.57
CA ASP A 254 22.24 2.46 15.79
C ASP A 254 22.21 3.25 14.46
N SER A 255 22.75 2.65 13.39
CA SER A 255 22.80 3.22 12.04
C SER A 255 21.56 2.90 11.18
N GLY A 256 20.55 2.22 11.74
CA GLY A 256 19.30 1.88 11.06
C GLY A 256 19.08 0.39 10.79
N ILE A 257 18.01 0.10 10.04
CA ILE A 257 17.61 -1.25 9.65
C ILE A 257 18.48 -1.77 8.50
N VAL A 258 18.80 -3.05 8.55
CA VAL A 258 19.47 -3.74 7.43
C VAL A 258 18.40 -4.35 6.52
N PRO A 259 18.29 -3.89 5.26
CA PRO A 259 17.34 -4.47 4.31
C PRO A 259 17.90 -5.75 3.67
N ALA A 260 17.00 -6.66 3.26
CA ALA A 260 17.39 -7.83 2.50
C ALA A 260 17.78 -7.46 1.06
N ARG A 261 18.77 -8.17 0.52
CA ARG A 261 19.27 -7.96 -0.84
C ARG A 261 18.37 -8.65 -1.86
N VAL A 262 18.10 -7.98 -2.98
CA VAL A 262 17.35 -8.54 -4.10
C VAL A 262 18.28 -8.86 -5.26
N GLU A 263 18.31 -10.13 -5.65
CA GLU A 263 19.13 -10.65 -6.75
C GLU A 263 18.28 -10.92 -7.99
N TRP A 264 18.54 -10.20 -9.07
CA TRP A 264 17.85 -10.34 -10.36
C TRP A 264 18.39 -11.48 -11.23
N GLY A 265 19.56 -12.03 -10.86
CA GLY A 265 20.31 -13.04 -11.62
C GLY A 265 20.83 -12.52 -12.97
N ARG A 266 21.78 -13.26 -13.57
CA ARG A 266 22.34 -12.95 -14.90
C ARG A 266 21.96 -13.98 -15.98
N SER A 267 21.28 -15.06 -15.62
CA SER A 267 21.00 -16.18 -16.52
C SER A 267 19.55 -16.18 -17.01
N THR A 268 19.30 -16.86 -18.13
CA THR A 268 17.96 -17.17 -18.65
C THR A 268 17.21 -18.21 -17.80
N GLN A 269 17.75 -18.62 -16.65
CA GLN A 269 17.08 -19.55 -15.75
C GLN A 269 15.70 -18.99 -15.38
N SER A 270 14.72 -19.89 -15.35
CA SER A 270 13.37 -19.55 -14.95
C SER A 270 13.40 -19.09 -13.50
N VAL A 271 12.86 -17.90 -13.24
CA VAL A 271 12.42 -17.56 -11.88
C VAL A 271 11.37 -18.62 -11.53
N SER A 272 11.66 -19.54 -10.62
CA SER A 272 10.70 -20.58 -10.23
C SER A 272 9.69 -20.02 -9.24
N GLU A 273 10.10 -19.09 -8.37
CA GLU A 273 9.26 -18.55 -7.30
C GLU A 273 8.31 -17.45 -7.78
N SER A 274 7.00 -17.69 -7.67
CA SER A 274 5.94 -16.74 -8.06
C SER A 274 6.07 -15.40 -7.35
N ARG A 275 6.41 -15.38 -6.05
CA ARG A 275 6.59 -14.15 -5.25
C ARG A 275 7.63 -13.20 -5.84
N THR A 276 8.77 -13.74 -6.27
CA THR A 276 9.87 -12.93 -6.85
C THR A 276 9.46 -12.34 -8.19
N LYS A 277 8.72 -13.10 -9.02
CA LYS A 277 8.14 -12.57 -10.26
C LYS A 277 7.21 -11.39 -10.00
N ILE A 278 6.36 -11.50 -8.98
CA ILE A 278 5.41 -10.45 -8.61
C ILE A 278 6.15 -9.20 -8.13
N ILE A 279 7.16 -9.35 -7.26
CA ILE A 279 7.97 -8.22 -6.77
C ILE A 279 8.66 -7.51 -7.95
N PHE A 280 9.25 -8.25 -8.88
CA PHE A 280 9.91 -7.66 -10.04
C PHE A 280 8.91 -6.99 -10.97
N GLN A 281 7.72 -7.59 -11.13
CA GLN A 281 6.63 -6.98 -11.87
C GLN A 281 6.21 -5.64 -11.26
N VAL A 282 5.93 -5.58 -9.96
CA VAL A 282 5.51 -4.36 -9.27
C VAL A 282 6.61 -3.30 -9.36
N TRP A 283 7.84 -3.65 -9.00
CA TRP A 283 8.98 -2.73 -9.05
C TRP A 283 9.16 -2.11 -10.42
N SER A 284 9.12 -2.96 -11.45
CA SER A 284 9.39 -2.54 -12.80
C SER A 284 8.26 -1.65 -13.36
N GLN A 285 6.99 -1.93 -13.01
CA GLN A 285 5.86 -1.03 -13.31
C GLN A 285 6.04 0.35 -12.68
N MET A 286 6.59 0.42 -11.46
CA MET A 286 6.91 1.70 -10.81
C MET A 286 8.02 2.43 -11.55
N ARG A 287 9.17 1.77 -11.81
CA ARG A 287 10.34 2.41 -12.41
C ARG A 287 10.16 2.86 -13.85
N TRP A 288 9.41 2.12 -14.68
CA TRP A 288 9.18 2.52 -16.07
C TRP A 288 8.31 3.76 -16.24
N ARG A 289 7.59 4.14 -15.18
CA ARG A 289 6.70 5.30 -15.18
C ARG A 289 7.32 6.53 -14.53
N ASP A 290 8.62 6.49 -14.22
CA ASP A 290 9.35 7.69 -13.79
C ASP A 290 9.39 8.69 -14.97
N CYS A 291 8.72 9.83 -14.83
CA CYS A 291 8.56 10.85 -15.88
C CYS A 291 9.62 11.94 -15.76
N GLY A 292 10.90 11.55 -15.81
CA GLY A 292 12.05 12.46 -15.67
C GLY A 292 12.77 12.29 -14.33
N ALA A 293 13.73 13.17 -14.04
CA ALA A 293 14.56 13.07 -12.85
C ALA A 293 13.78 13.33 -11.54
N ASP A 294 12.77 14.21 -11.61
CA ASP A 294 12.08 14.77 -10.44
C ASP A 294 10.71 14.13 -10.16
N GLU A 295 10.20 13.29 -11.07
CA GLU A 295 8.90 12.62 -10.93
C GLU A 295 9.07 11.10 -10.86
N GLN A 296 9.29 10.62 -9.64
CA GLN A 296 9.44 9.20 -9.36
C GLN A 296 8.15 8.63 -8.80
N LEU A 297 7.72 7.48 -9.33
CA LEU A 297 6.58 6.78 -8.77
C LEU A 297 6.99 6.08 -7.47
N GLN A 298 6.44 6.55 -6.36
CA GLN A 298 6.80 6.06 -5.03
C GLN A 298 5.90 4.94 -4.50
N PHE A 299 4.70 4.78 -5.04
CA PHE A 299 3.68 3.92 -4.45
C PHE A 299 3.20 2.83 -5.41
N ALA A 300 2.96 1.63 -4.86
CA ALA A 300 2.27 0.57 -5.57
C ALA A 300 1.34 -0.23 -4.65
N CYS A 301 0.29 -0.80 -5.22
CA CYS A 301 -0.63 -1.71 -4.53
C CYS A 301 -0.74 -3.01 -5.33
N LEU A 302 -0.56 -4.13 -4.64
CA LEU A 302 -0.86 -5.47 -5.14
C LEU A 302 -2.04 -6.01 -4.34
N SER A 303 -3.15 -6.33 -4.98
CA SER A 303 -4.32 -6.86 -4.29
C SER A 303 -4.84 -8.12 -4.95
N SER A 304 -5.22 -9.09 -4.12
CA SER A 304 -6.10 -10.19 -4.51
C SER A 304 -7.34 -10.21 -3.63
N LEU A 305 -8.21 -11.20 -3.85
CA LEU A 305 -9.35 -11.49 -2.98
C LEU A 305 -8.96 -12.28 -1.72
N GLN A 306 -7.67 -12.30 -1.39
CA GLN A 306 -7.15 -12.92 -0.17
C GLN A 306 -6.31 -11.93 0.62
N ALA A 307 -5.40 -11.22 -0.04
CA ALA A 307 -4.52 -10.27 0.62
C ALA A 307 -4.19 -9.07 -0.27
N THR A 308 -3.94 -7.94 0.39
CA THR A 308 -3.42 -6.71 -0.21
C THR A 308 -2.06 -6.38 0.40
N TYR A 309 -1.12 -6.01 -0.46
CA TYR A 309 0.22 -5.54 -0.10
C TYR A 309 0.41 -4.15 -0.67
N PHE A 310 0.91 -3.25 0.16
CA PHE A 310 1.25 -1.90 -0.24
C PHE A 310 2.76 -1.75 -0.29
N PHE A 311 3.25 -1.07 -1.30
CA PHE A 311 4.66 -0.84 -1.52
C PHE A 311 4.96 0.65 -1.50
N TYR A 312 6.10 0.98 -0.91
CA TYR A 312 6.61 2.33 -0.83
C TYR A 312 8.09 2.35 -1.22
N ARG A 313 8.44 3.20 -2.18
CA ARG A 313 9.80 3.45 -2.65
C ARG A 313 10.24 4.83 -2.12
N PRO A 314 11.18 4.89 -1.16
CA PRO A 314 11.68 6.16 -0.65
C PRO A 314 12.47 6.91 -1.73
N SER A 315 12.40 8.23 -1.70
CA SER A 315 13.14 9.12 -2.62
C SER A 315 14.65 9.03 -2.40
N GLU A 316 15.10 8.86 -1.16
CA GLU A 316 16.53 8.85 -0.80
C GLU A 316 17.24 7.57 -1.28
N HIS A 317 16.49 6.48 -1.49
CA HIS A 317 17.05 5.17 -1.83
C HIS A 317 16.37 4.58 -3.09
N GLN A 318 16.79 5.03 -4.27
CA GLN A 318 16.17 4.66 -5.56
C GLN A 318 16.22 3.18 -5.94
N GLY A 319 17.03 2.37 -5.25
CA GLY A 319 17.09 0.92 -5.42
C GLY A 319 16.42 0.14 -4.29
N ALA A 320 15.69 0.81 -3.39
CA ALA A 320 15.06 0.20 -2.24
C ALA A 320 13.54 0.28 -2.31
N MET A 321 12.88 -0.71 -1.69
CA MET A 321 11.43 -0.76 -1.57
C MET A 321 11.03 -1.31 -0.21
N PHE A 322 10.07 -0.66 0.41
CA PHE A 322 9.34 -1.18 1.56
C PHE A 322 8.09 -1.92 1.08
N ILE A 323 7.76 -3.00 1.76
CA ILE A 323 6.49 -3.72 1.63
C ILE A 323 5.75 -3.69 2.97
N SER A 324 4.44 -3.43 2.96
CA SER A 324 3.61 -3.46 4.16
C SER A 324 3.43 -4.88 4.70
N GLN A 325 2.94 -5.00 5.93
CA GLN A 325 2.30 -6.25 6.37
C GLN A 325 1.14 -6.63 5.41
N PRO A 326 0.84 -7.93 5.26
CA PRO A 326 -0.32 -8.37 4.50
C PRO A 326 -1.59 -7.81 5.15
N LEU A 327 -2.39 -7.12 4.36
CA LEU A 327 -3.75 -6.78 4.73
C LEU A 327 -4.66 -7.90 4.23
N ASN A 328 -5.16 -8.74 5.14
CA ASN A 328 -6.19 -9.72 4.79
C ASN A 328 -7.43 -8.99 4.27
N ILE A 329 -7.97 -9.45 3.13
CA ILE A 329 -9.06 -8.73 2.46
C ILE A 329 -10.35 -8.69 3.31
N VAL A 330 -10.54 -9.66 4.20
CA VAL A 330 -11.69 -9.69 5.13
C VAL A 330 -11.60 -8.56 6.16
N ASP A 331 -10.39 -8.11 6.48
CA ASP A 331 -10.09 -7.00 7.38
C ASP A 331 -9.82 -5.70 6.64
N ALA A 332 -9.85 -5.72 5.31
CA ALA A 332 -9.66 -4.54 4.49
C ALA A 332 -10.90 -3.64 4.55
N THR A 333 -10.65 -2.34 4.52
CA THR A 333 -11.71 -1.32 4.57
C THR A 333 -11.41 -0.23 3.55
N VAL A 334 -12.44 0.54 3.20
CA VAL A 334 -12.28 1.71 2.31
C VAL A 334 -11.26 2.69 2.90
N LEU A 335 -11.28 2.88 4.22
CA LEU A 335 -10.33 3.74 4.93
C LEU A 335 -8.87 3.35 4.68
N LYS A 336 -8.52 2.05 4.70
CA LYS A 336 -7.13 1.58 4.49
C LYS A 336 -6.62 1.91 3.08
N PHE A 337 -7.44 1.69 2.06
CA PHE A 337 -7.09 2.05 0.68
C PHE A 337 -7.05 3.57 0.48
N ALA A 338 -8.01 4.30 1.05
CA ALA A 338 -8.02 5.76 0.99
C ALA A 338 -6.80 6.37 1.68
N ALA A 339 -6.37 5.81 2.81
CA ALA A 339 -5.18 6.25 3.55
C ALA A 339 -3.91 6.09 2.69
N PHE A 340 -3.75 4.93 2.05
CA PHE A 340 -2.64 4.70 1.13
C PHE A 340 -2.69 5.67 -0.07
N PHE A 341 -3.85 5.87 -0.67
CA PHE A 341 -4.00 6.82 -1.77
C PHE A 341 -3.78 8.27 -1.35
N ALA A 342 -4.16 8.65 -0.13
CA ALA A 342 -3.91 9.98 0.43
C ALA A 342 -2.40 10.27 0.54
N LEU A 343 -1.59 9.27 0.91
CA LEU A 343 -0.13 9.36 0.84
C LEU A 343 0.34 9.56 -0.60
N ALA A 344 -0.13 8.72 -1.52
CA ALA A 344 0.30 8.77 -2.92
C ALA A 344 0.00 10.10 -3.61
N ILE A 345 -1.12 10.75 -3.26
CA ILE A 345 -1.50 12.06 -3.80
C ILE A 345 -0.96 13.25 -3.00
N GLY A 346 -0.23 12.99 -1.91
CA GLY A 346 0.37 14.03 -1.07
C GLY A 346 -0.62 14.81 -0.19
N LEU A 347 -1.83 14.28 0.02
CA LEU A 347 -2.79 14.84 0.99
C LEU A 347 -2.32 14.62 2.45
N THR A 348 -1.70 13.47 2.68
CA THR A 348 -0.97 13.13 3.91
C THR A 348 0.47 12.82 3.54
N LYS A 349 1.40 12.92 4.49
CA LYS A 349 2.82 12.64 4.27
C LYS A 349 3.36 11.74 5.36
N LEU A 350 4.25 10.82 4.99
CA LEU A 350 5.13 10.17 5.95
C LEU A 350 6.20 11.19 6.32
N ASP A 351 6.37 11.42 7.61
CA ASP A 351 7.46 12.23 8.14
C ASP A 351 8.75 11.39 8.18
N GLU A 352 9.91 12.04 8.31
CA GLU A 352 11.19 11.32 8.33
C GLU A 352 11.25 10.26 9.43
N GLN A 353 10.68 10.56 10.61
CA GLN A 353 10.58 9.63 11.73
C GLN A 353 9.63 8.44 11.49
N ASP A 354 8.72 8.54 10.52
CA ASP A 354 7.77 7.46 10.19
C ASP A 354 8.44 6.37 9.35
N ILE A 355 9.58 6.68 8.71
CA ILE A 355 10.29 5.79 7.80
C ILE A 355 11.57 5.32 8.51
N PRO A 356 11.75 4.01 8.73
CA PRO A 356 12.97 3.48 9.30
C PRO A 356 14.19 3.85 8.45
N SER A 357 15.19 4.46 9.06
CA SER A 357 16.47 4.74 8.40
C SER A 357 17.12 3.44 7.95
N MET A 358 17.56 3.35 6.70
CA MET A 358 18.30 2.19 6.21
C MET A 358 19.79 2.33 6.55
N ASN A 359 20.43 1.22 6.93
CA ASN A 359 21.87 1.17 7.17
C ASN A 359 22.63 1.28 5.85
N THR A 360 22.91 2.51 5.43
CA THR A 360 23.57 2.81 4.16
C THR A 360 25.01 2.31 4.10
N ALA A 361 25.71 2.25 5.24
CA ALA A 361 27.07 1.70 5.31
C ALA A 361 27.07 0.22 4.92
N TYR A 362 26.14 -0.56 5.49
CA TYR A 362 25.93 -1.96 5.15
C TYR A 362 25.59 -2.13 3.67
N MET A 363 24.62 -1.36 3.17
CA MET A 363 24.19 -1.41 1.77
C MET A 363 25.37 -1.16 0.81
N ASN A 364 26.23 -0.18 1.12
CA ASN A 364 27.40 0.16 0.30
C ASN A 364 28.48 -0.92 0.34
N GLU A 365 28.76 -1.49 1.52
CA GLU A 365 29.73 -2.57 1.69
C GLU A 365 29.33 -3.80 0.86
N PHE A 366 28.06 -4.21 0.96
CA PHE A 366 27.54 -5.35 0.22
C PHE A 366 27.42 -5.05 -1.28
N ASP A 367 27.03 -3.85 -1.70
CA ASP A 367 27.06 -3.45 -3.12
C ASP A 367 28.49 -3.59 -3.69
N GLY A 368 29.53 -3.33 -2.89
CA GLY A 368 30.93 -3.58 -3.24
C GLY A 368 31.24 -5.08 -3.38
N LEU A 369 30.86 -5.89 -2.39
CA LEU A 369 31.10 -7.33 -2.37
C LEU A 369 30.43 -8.05 -3.56
N TYR A 370 29.16 -7.75 -3.83
CA TYR A 370 28.37 -8.42 -4.88
C TYR A 370 28.78 -8.05 -6.30
N ARG A 371 29.54 -6.98 -6.52
CA ARG A 371 30.18 -6.72 -7.82
C ARG A 371 31.18 -7.81 -8.22
N HIS A 372 31.74 -8.52 -7.23
CA HIS A 372 32.84 -9.46 -7.41
C HIS A 372 32.44 -10.94 -7.25
N ILE A 373 31.22 -11.24 -6.81
CA ILE A 373 30.72 -12.62 -6.64
C ILE A 373 30.06 -13.11 -7.95
N PRO A 374 30.28 -14.39 -8.37
CA PRO A 374 29.55 -15.00 -9.48
C PRO A 374 28.02 -14.90 -9.29
N SER A 375 27.27 -14.81 -10.39
CA SER A 375 25.82 -14.61 -10.35
C SER A 375 25.11 -15.66 -9.48
N ARG A 376 24.45 -15.20 -8.41
CA ARG A 376 23.59 -16.03 -7.57
C ARG A 376 22.24 -16.31 -8.26
N PRO A 377 21.48 -17.31 -7.78
CA PRO A 377 20.09 -17.52 -8.20
C PRO A 377 19.24 -16.27 -7.93
N ILE A 378 18.18 -16.11 -8.74
CA ILE A 378 17.23 -15.02 -8.61
C ILE A 378 16.44 -15.17 -7.30
N GLY A 379 16.37 -14.12 -6.48
CA GLY A 379 15.65 -14.20 -5.20
C GLY A 379 15.90 -13.04 -4.24
N VAL A 380 15.46 -13.23 -2.99
CA VAL A 380 15.73 -12.35 -1.86
C VAL A 380 16.72 -13.05 -0.93
N ASP A 381 17.82 -12.38 -0.66
CA ASP A 381 18.96 -12.88 0.10
C ASP A 381 19.05 -12.13 1.45
N TYR A 382 19.16 -12.89 2.54
CA TYR A 382 19.10 -12.41 3.92
C TYR A 382 20.46 -12.51 4.62
N VAL A 383 21.56 -12.40 3.85
CA VAL A 383 22.94 -12.49 4.34
C VAL A 383 23.16 -11.54 5.50
#